data_AF-A0AAV3FL36-F1
#
_entry.id   AF-A0AAV3FL36-F1
#
_cell.length_a   1.000
_cell.length_b   1.000
_cell.length_c   1.000
_cell.angle_alpha   90.00
_cell.angle_beta   90.00
_cell.angle_gamma   90.00
#
_symmetry.space_group_name_H-M   'P 1'
#
loop_
_entity.id
_entity.type
_entity.pdbx_description
1 polymer ?
#
loop_
_entity_poly.entity_id
_entity_poly.type
_entity_poly.pdbx_seq_one_letter_code
_entity_poly.pdbx_strand_id
1 'polypeptide(L)'
;MVHHFIDDIYDFIDHNKDMELNRYGDILNQNGLKWGSKSMSTADVSNLDAQCIMALITGAVRAERFCDGALLGFFKDGSIRKWLERLKELDNGSGTEVR
;
A
#
# COMPACT_ATOMS: atom_id res chain seq x y z
N MET A 1 -8.67 16.48 1.13
CA MET A 1 -7.42 15.82 1.55
C MET A 1 -7.48 14.31 1.30
N VAL A 2 -8.49 13.58 1.77
CA VAL A 2 -8.64 12.13 1.44
C VAL A 2 -8.91 11.89 -0.04
N HIS A 3 -9.73 12.74 -0.71
CA HIS A 3 -9.97 12.63 -2.15
C HIS A 3 -8.68 12.77 -2.97
N HIS A 4 -7.84 13.77 -2.69
CA HIS A 4 -6.55 13.92 -3.35
C HIS A 4 -5.64 12.70 -3.15
N PHE A 5 -5.58 12.14 -1.93
CA PHE A 5 -4.83 10.91 -1.71
C PHE A 5 -5.35 9.75 -2.56
N ILE A 6 -6.67 9.61 -2.68
CA ILE A 6 -7.28 8.58 -3.53
C ILE A 6 -6.94 8.81 -5.00
N ASP A 7 -7.02 10.05 -5.48
CA ASP A 7 -6.69 10.44 -6.85
C ASP A 7 -5.21 10.16 -7.16
N ASP A 8 -4.30 10.56 -6.26
CA ASP A 8 -2.85 10.30 -6.38
C ASP A 8 -2.55 8.80 -6.52
N ILE A 9 -3.26 7.94 -5.77
CA ILE A 9 -3.11 6.48 -5.88
C ILE A 9 -3.66 5.95 -7.20
N TYR A 10 -4.78 6.49 -7.72
CA TYR A 10 -5.27 6.09 -9.04
C TYR A 10 -4.32 6.52 -10.16
N ASP A 11 -3.83 7.76 -10.12
CA ASP A 11 -2.85 8.26 -11.06
C ASP A 11 -1.58 7.39 -11.02
N PHE A 12 -1.10 7.04 -9.83
CA PHE A 12 0.04 6.12 -9.70
C PHE A 12 -0.23 4.76 -10.36
N ILE A 13 -1.38 4.14 -10.09
CA ILE A 13 -1.74 2.83 -10.68
C ILE A 13 -1.78 2.90 -12.22
N ASP A 14 -2.31 3.99 -12.76
CA ASP A 14 -2.46 4.15 -14.21
C ASP A 14 -1.11 4.35 -14.93
N HIS A 15 -0.13 4.96 -14.25
CA HIS A 15 1.21 5.18 -14.79
C HIS A 15 2.20 4.04 -14.51
N ASN A 16 1.90 3.12 -13.58
CA ASN A 16 2.79 2.01 -13.16
C ASN A 16 2.12 0.64 -13.35
N LYS A 17 1.71 0.36 -14.59
CA LYS A 17 0.94 -0.85 -14.94
C LYS A 17 1.73 -2.15 -14.76
N ASP A 18 3.05 -2.08 -14.84
CA ASP A 18 4.00 -3.17 -14.60
C ASP A 18 3.93 -3.71 -13.17
N MET A 19 3.46 -2.90 -12.21
CA MET A 19 3.25 -3.35 -10.83
C MET A 19 1.99 -4.21 -10.64
N GLU A 20 1.13 -4.35 -11.66
CA GLU A 20 -0.08 -5.20 -11.63
C GLU A 20 -1.02 -4.95 -10.43
N LEU A 21 -1.12 -3.70 -9.96
CA LEU A 21 -1.91 -3.33 -8.76
C LEU A 21 -3.43 -3.53 -8.93
N ASN A 22 -3.92 -3.79 -10.13
CA ASN A 22 -5.28 -4.27 -10.36
C ASN A 22 -5.54 -5.65 -9.72
N ARG A 23 -4.48 -6.44 -9.49
CA ARG A 23 -4.50 -7.75 -8.82
C ARG A 23 -3.93 -7.69 -7.40
N TYR A 24 -4.03 -6.54 -6.73
CA TYR A 24 -3.53 -6.34 -5.36
C TYR A 24 -3.91 -7.48 -4.39
N GLY A 25 -5.10 -8.08 -4.50
CA GLY A 25 -5.48 -9.23 -3.67
C GLY A 25 -4.57 -10.45 -3.86
N ASP A 26 -4.17 -10.76 -5.09
CA ASP A 26 -3.24 -11.86 -5.39
C ASP A 26 -1.84 -11.54 -4.90
N ILE A 27 -1.38 -10.31 -5.09
CA ILE A 27 -0.07 -9.83 -4.60
C ILE A 27 0.00 -9.96 -3.07
N LEU A 28 -1.04 -9.52 -2.35
CA LEU A 28 -1.13 -9.69 -0.91
C LEU A 28 -1.07 -11.16 -0.53
N ASN A 29 -1.87 -12.02 -1.17
CA ASN A 29 -1.90 -13.46 -0.87
C ASN A 29 -0.55 -14.14 -1.10
N GLN A 30 0.15 -13.81 -2.18
CA GLN A 30 1.50 -14.34 -2.48
C GLN A 30 2.54 -13.92 -1.43
N ASN A 31 2.32 -12.78 -0.78
CA ASN A 31 3.14 -12.28 0.33
C ASN A 31 2.60 -12.71 1.71
N GLY A 32 1.67 -13.67 1.76
CA GLY A 32 1.12 -14.21 3.01
C GLY A 32 0.12 -13.29 3.72
N LEU A 33 -0.38 -12.26 3.05
CA LEU A 33 -1.33 -11.29 3.59
C LEU A 33 -2.73 -11.50 3.01
N LYS A 34 -3.76 -11.39 3.85
CA LYS A 34 -5.16 -11.38 3.39
C LYS A 34 -5.63 -9.95 3.20
N TRP A 35 -6.48 -9.74 2.19
CA TRP A 35 -7.18 -8.47 2.05
C TRP A 35 -8.28 -8.36 3.11
N GLY A 36 -7.99 -7.62 4.18
CA GLY A 36 -8.91 -7.36 5.28
C GLY A 36 -8.25 -6.50 6.36
N SER A 37 -9.02 -5.58 6.94
CA SER A 37 -8.48 -4.49 7.77
C SER A 37 -7.50 -4.96 8.85
N LYS A 38 -7.89 -5.96 9.66
CA LYS A 38 -7.01 -6.50 10.70
C LYS A 38 -5.70 -7.08 10.13
N SER A 39 -5.78 -7.87 9.06
CA SER A 39 -4.60 -8.50 8.46
C SER A 39 -3.64 -7.46 7.89
N MET A 40 -4.18 -6.43 7.24
CA MET A 40 -3.38 -5.38 6.61
C MET A 40 -2.76 -4.44 7.65
N SER A 41 -3.54 -4.00 8.65
CA SER A 41 -3.05 -3.09 9.69
C SER A 41 -1.95 -3.71 10.54
N THR A 42 -2.07 -5.00 10.86
CA THR A 42 -1.11 -5.73 11.72
C THR A 42 0.05 -6.37 10.96
N ALA A 43 0.10 -6.25 9.63
CA ALA A 43 1.17 -6.78 8.81
C ALA A 43 2.54 -6.23 9.26
N ASP A 44 3.52 -7.11 9.42
CA ASP A 44 4.93 -6.74 9.46
C ASP A 44 5.39 -6.42 8.03
N VAL A 45 5.84 -5.19 7.83
CA VAL A 45 6.17 -4.64 6.51
C VAL A 45 7.67 -4.58 6.26
N SER A 46 8.49 -4.94 7.26
CA SER A 46 9.94 -4.75 7.25
C SER A 46 10.62 -5.47 6.10
N ASN A 47 10.06 -6.61 5.67
CA ASN A 47 10.58 -7.45 4.59
C ASN A 47 9.75 -7.37 3.30
N LEU A 48 8.70 -6.56 3.26
CA LEU A 48 7.87 -6.42 2.06
C LEU A 48 8.55 -5.47 1.07
N ASP A 49 8.38 -5.79 -0.21
CA ASP A 49 8.87 -4.98 -1.33
C ASP A 49 7.89 -3.86 -1.72
N ALA A 50 8.32 -2.99 -2.64
CA ALA A 50 7.52 -1.85 -3.05
C ALA A 50 6.16 -2.27 -3.67
N GLN A 51 6.13 -3.39 -4.39
CA GLN A 51 4.91 -3.90 -5.03
C GLN A 51 3.88 -4.33 -3.98
N CYS A 52 4.30 -5.09 -2.97
CA CYS A 52 3.41 -5.53 -1.89
C CYS A 52 2.92 -4.35 -1.04
N ILE A 53 3.79 -3.36 -0.76
CA ILE A 53 3.39 -2.16 -0.03
C ILE A 53 2.38 -1.32 -0.82
N MET A 54 2.59 -1.15 -2.13
CA MET A 54 1.61 -0.48 -2.98
C MET A 54 0.30 -1.27 -3.10
N ALA A 55 0.34 -2.61 -3.04
CA ALA A 55 -0.85 -3.45 -2.97
C ALA A 55 -1.62 -3.26 -1.65
N LEU A 56 -0.95 -3.05 -0.52
CA LEU A 56 -1.59 -2.69 0.75
C LEU A 56 -2.33 -1.35 0.66
N ILE A 57 -1.65 -0.31 0.15
CA ILE A 57 -2.26 1.02 -0.04
C ILE A 57 -3.44 0.94 -1.00
N THR A 58 -3.28 0.24 -2.13
CA THR A 58 -4.36 0.02 -3.11
C THR A 58 -5.54 -0.70 -2.47
N GLY A 59 -5.29 -1.76 -1.69
CA GLY A 59 -6.33 -2.50 -0.98
C GLY A 59 -7.10 -1.64 0.02
N ALA A 60 -6.43 -0.69 0.69
CA ALA A 60 -7.06 0.24 1.62
C ALA A 60 -7.93 1.28 0.89
N VAL A 61 -7.44 1.86 -0.21
CA VAL A 61 -8.23 2.78 -1.06
C VAL A 61 -9.44 2.07 -1.66
N ARG A 62 -9.28 0.82 -2.10
CA ARG A 62 -10.39 0.01 -2.64
C ARG A 62 -11.41 -0.33 -1.56
N ALA A 63 -11.00 -0.56 -0.31
CA ALA A 63 -11.90 -0.85 0.80
C ALA A 63 -12.87 0.30 1.11
N GLU A 64 -12.47 1.56 0.89
CA GLU A 64 -13.36 2.73 1.04
C GLU A 64 -14.60 2.64 0.17
N ARG A 65 -14.52 2.02 -1.02
CA ARG A 65 -15.67 1.83 -1.91
C ARG A 65 -16.72 0.86 -1.36
N PHE A 66 -16.37 0.05 -0.36
CA PHE A 66 -17.25 -0.98 0.23
C PHE A 66 -17.71 -0.61 1.63
N CYS A 67 -16.93 0.17 2.36
CA CYS A 67 -17.22 0.58 3.72
C CYS A 67 -16.72 2.01 3.93
N ASP A 68 -17.68 2.93 4.06
CA ASP A 68 -17.39 4.33 4.36
C ASP A 68 -16.54 4.42 5.63
N GLY A 69 -15.36 5.03 5.51
CA GLY A 69 -14.41 5.17 6.61
C GLY A 69 -13.43 4.01 6.79
N ALA A 70 -13.39 3.02 5.90
CA ALA A 70 -12.36 1.98 5.91
C ALA A 70 -10.95 2.59 5.78
N LEU A 71 -10.76 3.51 4.83
CA LEU A 71 -9.51 4.23 4.62
C LEU A 71 -9.19 5.13 5.83
N LEU A 72 -10.20 5.79 6.40
CA LEU A 72 -10.03 6.56 7.64
C LEU A 72 -9.53 5.69 8.80
N GLY A 73 -9.98 4.43 8.89
CA GLY A 73 -9.49 3.46 9.85
C GLY A 73 -7.98 3.25 9.75
N PHE A 74 -7.47 3.02 8.53
CA PHE A 74 -6.04 2.85 8.25
C PHE A 74 -5.20 4.12 8.46
N PHE A 75 -5.81 5.30 8.32
CA PHE A 75 -5.16 6.55 8.72
C PHE A 75 -5.05 6.65 10.24
N LYS A 76 -6.13 6.36 10.97
CA LYS A 76 -6.20 6.48 12.42
C LYS A 76 -5.31 5.49 13.16
N ASP A 77 -5.16 4.28 12.64
CA ASP A 77 -4.30 3.26 13.23
C ASP A 77 -2.82 3.38 12.82
N GLY A 78 -2.49 4.34 11.94
CA GLY A 78 -1.14 4.61 11.47
C GLY A 78 -0.65 3.70 10.34
N SER A 79 -1.50 2.83 9.80
CA SER A 79 -1.12 1.89 8.72
C SER A 79 -0.63 2.62 7.47
N ILE A 80 -1.34 3.67 7.02
CA ILE A 80 -0.92 4.44 5.83
C ILE A 80 0.48 5.04 6.04
N ARG A 81 0.74 5.62 7.22
CA ARG A 81 2.05 6.18 7.55
C ARG A 81 3.14 5.09 7.51
N LYS A 82 2.91 3.96 8.16
CA LYS A 82 3.83 2.81 8.18
C LYS A 82 4.20 2.34 6.77
N TRP A 83 3.22 2.26 5.88
CA TRP A 83 3.43 1.84 4.48
C TRP A 83 4.23 2.87 3.68
N LEU A 84 3.92 4.15 3.83
CA LEU A 84 4.67 5.23 3.17
C LEU A 84 6.11 5.32 3.68
N GLU A 85 6.35 5.12 4.98
CA GLU A 85 7.69 5.07 5.56
C GLU A 85 8.51 3.92 4.98
N ARG A 86 7.89 2.73 4.82
CA ARG A 86 8.54 1.59 4.17
C ARG A 86 8.90 1.85 2.71
N LEU A 87 8.02 2.51 1.94
CA LEU A 87 8.34 2.91 0.56
C LEU A 87 9.52 3.88 0.53
N LYS A 88 9.57 4.83 1.46
CA LYS A 88 10.69 5.77 1.60
C LYS A 88 12.00 5.05 1.96
N GLU A 89 11.95 4.03 2.81
CA GLU A 89 13.14 3.22 3.11
C GLU A 89 13.65 2.48 1.88
N LEU A 90 12.75 1.90 1.08
CA LEU A 90 13.09 1.20 -0.16
C LEU A 90 13.70 2.14 -1.21
N ASP A 91 13.15 3.35 -1.33
CA ASP A 91 13.67 4.40 -2.21
C ASP A 91 15.10 4.81 -1.80
N ASN A 92 15.33 5.07 -0.51
CA ASN A 92 16.67 5.43 0.00
C ASN A 92 17.66 4.26 0.01
N GLY A 93 17.19 3.04 0.24
CA GLY A 93 18.01 1.82 0.28
C GLY A 93 18.52 1.38 -1.10
N SER A 94 17.86 1.83 -2.17
CA SER A 94 18.32 1.63 -3.56
C SER A 94 19.55 2.49 -3.94
N GLY A 95 19.97 3.40 -3.06
CA GLY A 95 21.06 4.37 -3.31
C GLY A 95 22.44 4.03 -2.71
N THR A 96 22.68 2.81 -2.22
CA THR A 96 24.01 2.41 -1.70
C THR A 96 24.69 1.36 -2.57
N GLU A 97 24.94 1.67 -3.84
CA GLU A 97 26.13 1.19 -4.55
C GLU A 97 26.69 2.33 -5.41
N VAL A 98 28.01 2.49 -5.34
CA VAL A 98 28.88 3.47 -6.04
C VAL A 98 28.98 4.87 -5.42
N ARG A 99 29.92 4.99 -4.49
CA ARG A 99 30.91 6.08 -4.47
C ARG A 99 32.30 5.50 -4.28
#